data_AF-A0A9X2JR97-F1
#
_entry.id   AF-A0A9X2JR97-F1
#
_cell.length_a   1.000
_cell.length_b   1.000
_cell.length_c   1.000
_cell.angle_alpha   90.00
_cell.angle_beta   90.00
_cell.angle_gamma   90.00
#
_symmetry.space_group_name_H-M   'P 1'
#
loop_
_entity.id
_entity.type
_entity.pdbx_description
1 polymer ?
#
loop_
_entity_poly.entity_id
_entity_poly.type
_entity_poly.pdbx_seq_one_letter_code
_entity_poly.pdbx_strand_id
1 'polypeptide(L)'
;MSSNSAPIDFNRGLRHCDNQHNLYREVLNCYLEQFSPLLNKDDLLEDVEAARLQLHTLKSLSATIGATELSLLAAQLFKNWQQKTYEQRLAALTQVNTKLAAVNKKIASYCNEVVPDD
;
A
#
# COMPACT_ATOMS: atom_id res chain seq x y z
N MET A 1 -22.95 -5.19 -5.99
CA MET A 1 -22.67 -4.98 -4.56
C MET A 1 -21.41 -4.14 -4.45
N SER A 2 -21.57 -2.82 -4.34
CA SER A 2 -20.44 -1.89 -4.24
C SER A 2 -20.08 -1.76 -2.77
N SER A 3 -19.16 -2.59 -2.30
CA SER A 3 -18.58 -2.40 -0.98
C SER A 3 -17.83 -1.07 -1.01
N ASN A 4 -18.42 -0.04 -0.39
CA ASN A 4 -17.80 1.27 -0.15
C ASN A 4 -16.72 1.12 0.94
N SER A 5 -15.80 0.20 0.73
CA SER A 5 -14.69 -0.09 1.62
C SER A 5 -13.70 1.07 1.48
N ALA A 6 -13.43 1.75 2.59
CA ALA A 6 -12.47 2.83 2.61
C ALA A 6 -11.10 2.30 2.16
N PRO A 7 -10.30 3.08 1.39
CA PRO A 7 -8.98 2.64 0.94
C PRO A 7 -8.05 2.16 2.07
N ILE A 8 -8.28 2.63 3.29
CA ILE A 8 -7.54 2.30 4.50
C ILE A 8 -8.49 2.28 5.71
N ASP A 9 -8.30 1.31 6.60
CA ASP A 9 -8.95 1.25 7.92
C ASP A 9 -7.92 1.58 9.00
N PHE A 10 -7.90 2.84 9.45
CA PHE A 10 -6.94 3.32 10.45
C PHE A 10 -7.10 2.65 11.80
N ASN A 11 -8.32 2.26 12.20
CA ASN A 11 -8.54 1.57 13.47
C ASN A 11 -7.89 0.19 13.45
N ARG A 12 -7.98 -0.50 12.31
CA ARG A 12 -7.29 -1.78 12.12
C ARG A 12 -5.78 -1.63 12.15
N GLY A 13 -5.25 -0.61 11.47
CA GLY A 13 -3.81 -0.34 11.49
C GLY A 13 -3.29 0.02 12.89
N LEU A 14 -4.01 0.89 13.59
CA LEU A 14 -3.69 1.32 14.94
C LEU A 14 -3.62 0.17 15.96
N ARG A 15 -4.44 -0.89 15.79
CA ARG A 15 -4.36 -2.12 16.61
C ARG A 15 -3.05 -2.87 16.43
N HIS A 16 -2.38 -2.79 15.28
CA HIS A 16 -1.04 -3.36 15.08
C HIS A 16 0.05 -2.58 15.82
N CYS A 17 -0.26 -1.38 16.29
CA CYS A 17 0.61 -0.53 17.09
C CYS A 17 0.14 -0.44 18.54
N ASP A 18 -0.57 -1.45 19.06
CA ASP A 18 -1.10 -1.49 20.44
C ASP A 18 -1.94 -0.25 20.83
N ASN A 19 -2.62 0.35 19.85
CA ASN A 19 -3.36 1.61 19.98
C ASN A 19 -2.52 2.85 20.33
N GLN A 20 -1.20 2.78 20.14
CA GLN A 20 -0.31 3.92 20.28
C GLN A 20 -0.34 4.79 19.03
N HIS A 21 -1.12 5.87 19.09
CA HIS A 21 -1.32 6.79 17.96
C HIS A 21 -0.02 7.40 17.41
N ASN A 22 0.93 7.75 18.28
CA ASN A 22 2.21 8.33 17.85
C ASN A 22 3.05 7.30 17.08
N LEU A 23 3.16 6.07 17.60
CA LEU A 23 3.85 4.97 16.90
C LEU A 23 3.17 4.68 15.54
N TYR A 24 1.84 4.64 15.53
CA TYR A 24 1.11 4.40 14.28
C TYR A 24 1.37 5.51 13.25
N ARG A 25 1.46 6.77 13.68
CA ARG A 25 1.84 7.89 12.79
C ARG A 25 3.24 7.72 12.21
N GLU A 26 4.22 7.35 13.03
CA GLU A 26 5.58 7.10 12.52
C GLU A 26 5.59 5.96 11.49
N VAL A 27 4.84 4.88 11.74
CA VAL A 27 4.68 3.80 10.76
C VAL A 27 4.05 4.30 9.46
N LEU A 28 3.03 5.16 9.55
CA LEU A 28 2.38 5.78 8.40
C LEU A 28 3.32 6.73 7.62
N ASN A 29 4.16 7.49 8.31
CA ASN A 29 5.16 8.36 7.70
C ASN A 29 6.24 7.54 6.97
N CYS A 30 6.79 6.50 7.61
CA CYS A 30 7.72 5.57 6.97
C CYS A 30 7.11 4.91 5.73
N TYR A 31 5.82 4.54 5.78
CA TYR A 31 5.10 4.02 4.63
C TYR A 31 5.04 5.05 3.49
N LEU A 32 4.72 6.31 3.81
CA LEU A 32 4.68 7.39 2.81
C LEU A 32 6.06 7.66 2.22
N GLU A 33 7.13 7.69 3.00
CA GLU A 33 8.49 7.89 2.48
C GLU A 33 8.84 6.83 1.44
N GLN A 34 8.49 5.58 1.71
CA GLN A 34 8.78 4.47 0.82
C GLN A 34 7.88 4.46 -0.44
N PHE A 35 6.59 4.77 -0.31
CA PHE A 35 5.62 4.51 -1.37
C PHE A 35 4.93 5.75 -1.96
N SER A 36 5.23 6.96 -1.48
CA SER A 36 4.77 8.21 -2.12
C SER A 36 5.19 8.32 -3.59
N PRO A 37 6.41 7.91 -3.99
CA PRO A 37 6.81 7.89 -5.41
C PRO A 37 6.04 6.87 -6.28
N LEU A 38 5.15 6.06 -5.68
CA LEU A 38 4.50 4.89 -6.30
C LEU A 38 5.53 3.84 -6.77
N LEU A 39 5.05 2.73 -7.31
CA LEU A 39 5.93 1.73 -7.89
C LEU A 39 6.40 2.18 -9.29
N ASN A 40 7.71 2.09 -9.55
CA ASN A 40 8.25 2.27 -10.90
C ASN A 40 7.86 1.06 -11.76
N LYS A 41 6.99 1.24 -12.75
CA LYS A 41 6.48 0.11 -13.52
C LYS A 41 7.54 -0.48 -14.45
N ASP A 42 8.41 0.35 -15.00
CA ASP A 42 9.38 -0.08 -16.01
C ASP A 42 10.43 -0.99 -15.35
N ASP A 43 10.99 -0.55 -14.22
CA ASP A 43 11.94 -1.35 -13.42
C ASP A 43 11.36 -2.72 -13.03
N LEU A 44 10.09 -2.74 -12.58
CA LEU A 44 9.47 -3.98 -12.13
C LEU A 44 9.07 -4.90 -13.29
N LEU A 45 8.79 -4.37 -14.48
CA LEU A 45 8.49 -5.20 -15.64
C LEU A 45 9.75 -5.87 -16.20
N GLU A 46 10.91 -5.24 -16.05
CA GLU A 46 12.22 -5.75 -16.50
C GLU A 46 12.86 -6.72 -15.49
N ASP A 47 12.75 -6.44 -14.19
CA ASP A 47 13.34 -7.27 -13.13
C ASP A 47 12.27 -7.99 -12.29
N VAL A 48 12.17 -9.31 -12.52
CA VAL A 48 11.23 -10.19 -11.82
C VAL A 48 11.51 -10.26 -10.32
N GLU A 49 12.77 -10.25 -9.89
CA GLU A 49 13.10 -10.33 -8.47
C GLU A 49 12.82 -9.00 -7.77
N ALA A 50 13.12 -7.87 -8.42
CA ALA A 50 12.72 -6.55 -7.93
C ALA A 50 11.19 -6.44 -7.80
N ALA A 51 10.44 -6.92 -8.81
CA ALA A 51 8.98 -6.98 -8.75
C ALA A 51 8.46 -7.80 -7.57
N ARG A 52 9.02 -9.00 -7.37
CA ARG A 52 8.65 -9.87 -6.27
C ARG A 52 8.94 -9.22 -4.92
N LEU A 53 10.11 -8.62 -4.76
CA LEU A 53 10.49 -7.95 -3.53
C LEU A 53 9.56 -6.77 -3.22
N GLN A 54 9.35 -5.88 -4.19
CA GLN A 54 8.50 -4.70 -4.00
C GLN A 54 7.05 -5.08 -3.72
N LEU A 55 6.48 -6.06 -4.43
CA LEU A 55 5.11 -6.52 -4.18
C LEU A 55 4.97 -7.23 -2.83
N HIS A 56 5.98 -7.98 -2.40
CA HIS A 56 5.99 -8.60 -1.08
C HIS A 56 6.03 -7.55 0.03
N THR A 57 6.90 -6.55 -0.10
CA THR A 57 7.04 -5.45 0.85
C THR A 57 5.74 -4.63 0.90
N LEU A 58 5.19 -4.25 -0.25
CA LEU A 58 3.92 -3.52 -0.34
C LEU A 58 2.78 -4.31 0.30
N LYS A 59 2.70 -5.63 0.05
CA LYS A 59 1.68 -6.50 0.66
C LYS A 59 1.76 -6.43 2.19
N SER A 60 2.93 -6.67 2.75
CA SER A 60 3.12 -6.77 4.21
C SER A 60 2.86 -5.43 4.88
N LEU A 61 3.45 -4.35 4.38
CA LEU A 61 3.29 -3.02 4.98
C LEU A 61 1.86 -2.49 4.84
N SER A 62 1.21 -2.72 3.70
CA SER A 62 -0.20 -2.34 3.50
C SER A 62 -1.14 -3.07 4.46
N ALA A 63 -0.84 -4.32 4.83
CA ALA A 63 -1.61 -5.04 5.84
C ALA A 63 -1.47 -4.39 7.22
N THR A 64 -0.23 -4.08 7.62
CA THR A 64 0.09 -3.45 8.91
C THR A 64 -0.61 -2.10 9.09
N ILE A 65 -0.66 -1.27 8.04
CA ILE A 65 -1.31 0.04 8.13
C ILE A 65 -2.84 -0.01 7.99
N GLY A 66 -3.44 -1.18 7.76
CA GLY A 66 -4.89 -1.33 7.58
C GLY A 66 -5.39 -1.15 6.14
N ALA A 67 -4.50 -0.98 5.16
CA ALA A 67 -4.83 -0.93 3.72
C ALA A 67 -5.04 -2.33 3.13
N THR A 68 -6.07 -3.02 3.63
CA THR A 68 -6.30 -4.46 3.37
C THR A 68 -6.49 -4.76 1.88
N GLU A 69 -7.25 -3.95 1.15
CA GLU A 69 -7.48 -4.18 -0.28
C GLU A 69 -6.20 -4.07 -1.10
N LEU A 70 -5.34 -3.08 -0.78
CA LEU A 70 -4.06 -2.90 -1.45
C LEU A 70 -3.13 -4.08 -1.15
N SER A 71 -3.12 -4.53 0.11
CA SER A 71 -2.38 -5.73 0.51
C SER A 71 -2.81 -6.97 -0.29
N LEU A 72 -4.13 -7.20 -0.42
CA LEU A 72 -4.66 -8.33 -1.20
C LEU A 72 -4.31 -8.23 -2.68
N LEU A 73 -4.40 -7.03 -3.28
CA LEU A 73 -4.05 -6.82 -4.68
C LEU A 73 -2.55 -7.12 -4.92
N ALA A 74 -1.68 -6.61 -4.04
CA ALA A 74 -0.24 -6.90 -4.10
C ALA A 74 0.05 -8.39 -3.92
N ALA A 75 -0.65 -9.08 -3.01
CA ALA A 75 -0.51 -10.52 -2.80
C ALA A 75 -0.92 -11.34 -4.03
N GLN A 76 -2.03 -10.98 -4.68
CA GLN A 76 -2.50 -11.64 -5.89
C GLN A 76 -1.54 -11.45 -7.06
N LEU A 77 -1.04 -10.22 -7.23
CA LEU A 77 -0.07 -9.91 -8.27
C LEU A 77 1.26 -10.64 -8.02
N PHE A 78 1.75 -10.65 -6.78
CA PHE A 78 2.94 -11.40 -6.38
C PHE A 78 2.81 -12.90 -6.69
N LYS A 79 1.69 -13.53 -6.31
CA LYS A 79 1.46 -14.97 -6.50
C LYS A 79 1.45 -15.37 -7.97
N ASN A 80 0.81 -14.55 -8.81
CA ASN A 80 0.55 -14.90 -10.21
C ASN A 80 1.49 -14.18 -11.18
N TRP A 81 2.55 -13.52 -10.70
CA TRP A 81 3.42 -12.65 -11.50
C TRP A 81 3.96 -13.34 -12.75
N GLN A 82 4.59 -14.51 -12.57
CA GLN A 82 5.21 -15.27 -13.67
C GLN A 82 4.19 -15.86 -14.65
N GLN A 83 2.94 -16.07 -14.22
CA GLN A 83 1.87 -16.62 -15.06
C GLN A 83 1.21 -15.54 -15.94
N LYS A 84 1.50 -14.26 -15.68
CA LYS A 84 0.93 -13.13 -16.43
C LYS A 84 1.79 -12.75 -17.62
N THR A 85 1.14 -12.33 -18.70
CA THR A 85 1.79 -11.66 -19.83
C THR A 85 2.29 -10.27 -19.43
N TYR A 86 3.15 -9.68 -20.25
CA TYR A 86 3.62 -8.31 -20.04
C TYR A 86 2.46 -7.31 -19.88
N GLU A 87 1.49 -7.33 -20.79
CA GLU A 87 0.31 -6.44 -20.74
C GLU A 87 -0.50 -6.63 -19.45
N GLN A 88 -0.67 -7.88 -19.00
CA GLN A 88 -1.37 -8.19 -17.76
C GLN A 88 -0.62 -7.71 -16.52
N ARG A 89 0.72 -7.75 -16.52
CA ARG A 89 1.55 -7.20 -15.44
C ARG A 89 1.47 -5.68 -15.41
N LEU A 90 1.57 -5.02 -16.58
CA LEU A 90 1.46 -3.57 -16.70
C LEU A 90 0.09 -3.05 -16.24
N ALA A 91 -0.99 -3.72 -16.65
CA ALA A 91 -2.35 -3.40 -16.21
C ALA A 91 -2.50 -3.56 -14.69
N ALA A 92 -1.98 -4.66 -14.13
CA ALA A 92 -2.05 -4.93 -12.69
C ALA A 92 -1.21 -3.93 -11.88
N LEU A 93 0.01 -3.59 -12.32
CA LEU A 93 0.83 -2.55 -11.69
C LEU A 93 0.16 -1.18 -11.73
N THR A 94 -0.50 -0.85 -12.84
CA THR A 94 -1.28 0.39 -12.95
C THR A 94 -2.43 0.40 -11.95
N GLN A 95 -3.14 -0.72 -11.77
CA GLN A 95 -4.18 -0.85 -10.76
C GLN A 95 -3.62 -0.71 -9.33
N VAL A 96 -2.46 -1.32 -9.06
CA VAL A 96 -1.76 -1.19 -7.77
C VAL A 96 -1.40 0.27 -7.50
N ASN A 97 -0.79 0.97 -8.45
CA ASN A 97 -0.41 2.37 -8.30
C ASN A 97 -1.62 3.28 -8.09
N THR A 98 -2.75 3.04 -8.77
CA THR A 98 -3.99 3.81 -8.55
C THR A 98 -4.50 3.63 -7.11
N LYS A 99 -4.54 2.40 -6.59
CA LYS A 99 -4.95 2.15 -5.21
C LYS A 99 -3.94 2.71 -4.20
N LEU A 100 -2.64 2.55 -4.47
CA LEU A 100 -1.57 3.08 -3.64
C LEU A 100 -1.64 4.61 -3.53
N ALA A 101 -1.86 5.31 -4.65
CA ALA A 101 -2.05 6.76 -4.63
C ALA A 101 -3.26 7.19 -3.78
N ALA A 102 -4.37 6.44 -3.85
CA ALA A 102 -5.55 6.71 -3.02
C ALA A 102 -5.27 6.48 -1.52
N VAL A 103 -4.51 5.43 -1.18
CA VAL A 103 -4.05 5.15 0.19
C VAL A 103 -3.13 6.25 0.68
N ASN A 104 -2.09 6.60 -0.08
CA ASN A 104 -1.13 7.65 0.27
C ASN A 104 -1.83 8.99 0.55
N LYS A 105 -2.79 9.37 -0.29
CA LYS A 105 -3.60 10.58 -0.06
C LYS A 105 -4.35 10.55 1.28
N LYS A 106 -4.91 9.39 1.64
CA LYS A 106 -5.62 9.23 2.91
C LYS A 106 -4.69 9.26 4.11
N ILE A 107 -3.52 8.62 4.00
CA ILE A 107 -2.50 8.67 5.06
C ILE A 107 -2.02 10.11 5.26
N ALA A 108 -1.71 10.84 4.19
CA ALA A 108 -1.29 12.23 4.28
C ALA A 108 -2.35 13.12 4.96
N SER A 109 -3.63 12.94 4.62
CA SER A 109 -4.75 13.62 5.30
C SER A 109 -4.76 13.30 6.80
N TYR A 110 -4.65 12.01 7.16
CA TYR A 110 -4.67 11.55 8.55
C TYR A 110 -3.51 12.12 9.37
N CYS A 111 -2.28 12.11 8.82
CA CYS A 111 -1.12 12.65 9.51
C CYS A 111 -1.20 14.19 9.68
N ASN A 112 -1.88 14.90 8.78
CA ASN A 112 -2.05 16.36 8.85
C ASN A 112 -3.25 16.79 9.71
N GLU A 113 -4.32 16.00 9.79
CA GLU A 113 -5.53 16.34 10.57
C GLU A 113 -5.37 16.09 12.07
N VAL A 114 -4.51 15.16 12.47
CA VAL A 114 -4.23 14.88 13.88
C VAL A 114 -3.06 15.78 14.33
N VAL A 115 -3.28 17.09 14.39
CA VAL A 115 -2.49 17.97 15.27
C VAL A 115 -3.33 18.16 16.53
N PRO A 116 -3.07 17.43 17.63
CA PRO A 116 -3.48 17.93 18.93
C PRO A 116 -2.62 19.18 19.19
N ASP A 117 -3.26 20.29 19.50
CA ASP A 117 -2.61 21.43 20.18
C ASP A 117 -1.71 20.90 21.32
N ASP A 118 -0.51 21.47 21.42
CA ASP A 118 0.38 21.33 22.58
C ASP A 118 -0.34 21.62 23.91
#